data_AF-A0A0W0ZW12-F1
#
_entry.id   AF-A0A0W0ZW12-F1
#
_cell.length_a   1.000
_cell.length_b   1.000
_cell.length_c   1.000
_cell.angle_alpha   90.00
_cell.angle_beta   90.00
_cell.angle_gamma   90.00
#
_symmetry.space_group_name_H-M   'P 1'
#
loop_
_entity.id
_entity.type
_entity.pdbx_description
1 polymer ?
#
loop_
_entity_poly.entity_id
_entity_poly.type
_entity_poly.pdbx_seq_one_letter_code
_entity_poly.pdbx_strand_id
1 'polypeptide(L)'
;MSTLKNTQGILIETTNKLFDVLSKLILLIIIICTFVPFSPKMPAPGIDPSWALGLNQAVAQGLAFGKEIIFTLGPYSSLYTKTYHPATDFLMITGCLYLALSYWIYLLFLMKSSRWYWTLIYCVPFLGMIYARDSLFFSYPLLAGLVSFKILLLKNKIENPHLLVFTFFLFAPFGLMALIKGSMLIICLLMLIICFTFFLAHNKKKLALIFLVAPSVSIVIFWLAAGQPLSSLPKYLTSSLFIASGFTEAMSSDGNINEIIFYLLTCLLIFLAITWHKQIPRSTKIFLLSMYFVFLFVSFKTGFTRHLGHAFIPGTSLLLAALFLLFIFNSWISYLLILVSLNSWYYINSQYTHISIRDNFTSTYSTAWHGLKSRIQDPYWLEKNFTFTMHFLREQAGFPILQGTTDIYSYNQTYLISSQNIWSPRPIFQSYSVFNRGLAEDNKEHLQGKHKPDNIIFKIEPIDQRIPSMEDGASWPLLLTTYLPTHSTNNFLFLRKKTHPHHTNLTLLKRESHVLGEQVDIPEKQLLFAEIELKPTVLGTLTAILFKPQQLQITLKLGNGATKHYRLVANMAKSAFLLSPLIENTGEFSLLYKKNNKLETKKVKSVVITTSQRNNWHWNNTYTINFKHIPAH
;
A
#
# COMPACT_ATOMS: atom_id res chain seq x y z
N MET A 1 -39.92 -32.05 42.85
CA MET A 1 -39.30 -32.40 41.55
C MET A 1 -39.40 -31.28 40.50
N SER A 2 -40.49 -30.51 40.42
CA SER A 2 -40.62 -29.34 39.53
C SER A 2 -39.72 -28.15 39.94
N THR A 3 -39.56 -27.91 41.23
CA THR A 3 -38.68 -26.85 41.79
C THR A 3 -37.19 -27.09 41.52
N LEU A 4 -36.73 -28.35 41.62
CA LEU A 4 -35.36 -28.78 41.30
C LEU A 4 -35.02 -28.68 39.81
N LYS A 5 -35.98 -28.98 38.92
CA LYS A 5 -35.83 -28.75 37.46
C LYS A 5 -35.76 -27.26 37.12
N ASN A 6 -36.51 -26.42 37.85
CA ASN A 6 -36.51 -24.97 37.65
C ASN A 6 -35.20 -24.34 38.10
N THR A 7 -34.63 -24.75 39.25
CA THR A 7 -33.30 -24.30 39.70
C THR A 7 -32.16 -24.78 38.81
N GLN A 8 -32.21 -26.01 38.29
CA GLN A 8 -31.23 -26.48 37.29
C GLN A 8 -31.31 -25.69 35.98
N GLY A 9 -32.52 -25.38 35.49
CA GLY A 9 -32.72 -24.57 34.29
C GLY A 9 -32.18 -23.14 34.44
N ILE A 10 -32.47 -22.50 35.59
CA ILE A 10 -31.97 -21.16 35.93
C ILE A 10 -30.44 -21.17 36.01
N LEU A 11 -29.84 -22.18 36.67
CA LEU A 11 -28.38 -22.31 36.81
C LEU A 11 -27.70 -22.44 35.43
N ILE A 12 -28.23 -23.28 34.54
CA ILE A 12 -27.72 -23.46 33.17
C ILE A 12 -27.83 -22.16 32.36
N GLU A 13 -28.91 -21.41 32.52
CA GLU A 13 -29.09 -20.12 31.82
C GLU A 13 -28.10 -19.05 32.32
N THR A 14 -27.91 -18.94 33.64
CA THR A 14 -26.91 -18.03 34.22
C THR A 14 -25.49 -18.38 33.80
N THR A 15 -25.14 -19.67 33.78
CA THR A 15 -23.82 -20.15 33.36
C THR A 15 -23.57 -19.86 31.89
N ASN A 16 -24.56 -20.07 31.02
CA ASN A 16 -24.46 -19.73 29.60
C ASN A 16 -24.31 -18.22 29.35
N LYS A 17 -25.00 -17.37 30.13
CA LYS A 17 -24.81 -15.91 30.06
C LYS A 17 -23.41 -15.50 30.48
N LEU A 18 -22.87 -16.10 31.54
CA LEU A 18 -21.50 -15.86 31.99
C LEU A 18 -20.47 -16.24 30.90
N PHE A 19 -20.59 -17.44 30.32
CA PHE A 19 -19.71 -17.88 29.23
C PHE A 19 -19.81 -17.00 27.98
N ASP A 20 -21.00 -16.52 27.65
CA ASP A 20 -21.21 -15.59 26.54
C ASP A 20 -20.45 -14.27 26.78
N VAL A 21 -20.58 -13.65 27.95
CA VAL A 21 -19.86 -12.42 28.31
C VAL A 21 -18.35 -12.65 28.31
N LEU A 22 -17.87 -13.71 28.95
CA LEU A 22 -16.43 -14.05 28.99
C LEU A 22 -15.87 -14.27 27.60
N SER A 23 -16.57 -15.01 26.74
CA SER A 23 -16.12 -15.26 25.35
C SER A 23 -15.96 -13.96 24.55
N LYS A 24 -16.89 -13.01 24.74
CA LYS A 24 -16.85 -11.70 24.07
C LYS A 24 -15.73 -10.81 24.58
N LEU A 25 -15.42 -10.87 25.88
CA LEU A 25 -14.27 -10.18 26.48
C LEU A 25 -12.94 -10.78 26.00
N ILE A 26 -12.85 -12.11 25.90
CA ILE A 26 -11.68 -12.80 25.33
C ILE A 26 -11.47 -12.35 23.88
N LEU A 27 -12.54 -12.31 23.07
CA LEU A 27 -12.48 -11.83 21.70
C LEU A 27 -11.99 -10.37 21.64
N LEU A 28 -12.44 -9.49 22.54
CA LEU A 28 -11.97 -8.11 22.61
C LEU A 28 -10.46 -8.03 22.86
N ILE A 29 -9.96 -8.78 23.86
CA ILE A 29 -8.53 -8.83 24.19
C ILE A 29 -7.72 -9.32 22.99
N ILE A 30 -8.20 -10.38 22.31
CA ILE A 30 -7.58 -10.95 21.12
C ILE A 30 -7.47 -9.92 19.98
N ILE A 31 -8.56 -9.20 19.72
CA ILE A 31 -8.59 -8.15 18.69
C ILE A 31 -7.66 -7.00 19.07
N ILE A 32 -7.67 -6.55 20.33
CA ILE A 32 -6.77 -5.49 20.82
C ILE A 32 -5.31 -5.90 20.64
N CYS A 33 -4.91 -7.11 21.04
CA CYS A 33 -3.54 -7.61 20.84
C CYS A 33 -3.14 -7.71 19.36
N THR A 34 -4.10 -8.01 18.48
CA THR A 34 -3.84 -8.12 17.04
C THR A 34 -3.70 -6.74 16.37
N PHE A 35 -4.57 -5.79 16.73
CA PHE A 35 -4.60 -4.46 16.13
C PHE A 35 -3.61 -3.49 16.75
N VAL A 36 -3.44 -3.47 18.07
CA VAL A 36 -2.71 -2.41 18.77
C VAL A 36 -1.24 -2.80 18.91
N PRO A 37 -0.31 -2.06 18.28
CA PRO A 37 1.12 -2.34 18.40
C PRO A 37 1.66 -1.77 19.72
N PHE A 38 1.41 -2.44 20.85
CA PHE A 38 1.95 -2.00 22.14
C PHE A 38 3.49 -1.99 22.17
N SER A 39 4.13 -2.88 21.42
CA SER A 39 5.57 -2.87 21.15
C SER A 39 5.80 -2.64 19.65
N PRO A 40 5.72 -1.39 19.18
CA PRO A 40 5.92 -1.05 17.78
C PRO A 40 7.37 -1.30 17.32
N LYS A 41 7.56 -1.43 16.01
CA LYS A 41 8.88 -1.58 15.38
C LYS A 41 9.64 -0.27 15.46
N MET A 42 10.92 -0.34 15.82
CA MET A 42 11.83 0.80 15.74
C MET A 42 12.25 1.05 14.28
N PRO A 43 12.72 2.28 13.96
CA PRO A 43 13.29 2.58 12.65
C PRO A 43 14.42 1.61 12.29
N ALA A 44 14.60 1.35 11.00
CA ALA A 44 15.63 0.44 10.50
C ALA A 44 16.11 0.91 9.12
N PRO A 45 17.27 0.43 8.63
CA PRO A 45 17.68 0.70 7.26
C PRO A 45 16.87 -0.16 6.26
N GLY A 46 16.92 0.22 4.98
CA GLY A 46 16.29 -0.52 3.89
C GLY A 46 15.04 0.16 3.32
N ILE A 47 14.52 -0.43 2.23
CA ILE A 47 13.44 0.16 1.42
C ILE A 47 12.18 0.41 2.26
N ASP A 48 11.65 -0.65 2.90
CA ASP A 48 10.39 -0.56 3.63
C ASP A 48 10.44 0.26 4.91
N PRO A 49 11.46 0.06 5.78
CA PRO A 49 11.62 0.89 6.96
C PRO A 49 11.79 2.39 6.65
N SER A 50 12.43 2.74 5.54
CA SER A 50 12.72 4.14 5.19
C SER A 50 11.49 4.94 4.81
N TRP A 51 10.59 4.40 3.98
CA TRP A 51 9.32 5.10 3.74
C TRP A 51 8.42 5.08 4.97
N ALA A 52 8.46 4.04 5.80
CA ALA A 52 7.65 3.99 7.02
C ALA A 52 8.07 5.08 8.03
N LEU A 53 9.37 5.31 8.23
CA LEU A 53 9.86 6.43 9.02
C LEU A 53 9.55 7.77 8.34
N GLY A 54 9.80 7.88 7.03
CA GLY A 54 9.56 9.12 6.27
C GLY A 54 8.14 9.64 6.38
N LEU A 55 7.13 8.77 6.32
CA LEU A 55 5.72 9.19 6.48
C LEU A 55 5.42 9.68 7.91
N ASN A 56 5.94 9.01 8.94
CA ASN A 56 5.80 9.47 10.32
C ASN A 56 6.50 10.81 10.54
N GLN A 57 7.70 10.97 9.99
CA GLN A 57 8.47 12.20 10.05
C GLN A 57 7.78 13.35 9.32
N ALA A 58 7.10 13.07 8.20
CA ALA A 58 6.31 14.05 7.47
C ALA A 58 5.13 14.58 8.29
N VAL A 59 4.41 13.70 9.00
CA VAL A 59 3.36 14.12 9.95
C VAL A 59 3.98 14.95 11.08
N ALA A 60 5.11 14.52 11.63
CA ALA A 60 5.80 15.24 12.70
C ALA A 60 6.27 16.65 12.31
N GLN A 61 6.64 16.85 11.04
CA GLN A 61 7.03 18.15 10.48
C GLN A 61 5.85 19.00 10.00
N GLY A 62 4.62 18.45 9.99
CA GLY A 62 3.44 19.13 9.45
C GLY A 62 3.42 19.25 7.93
N LEU A 63 4.14 18.38 7.20
CA LEU A 63 4.12 18.37 5.73
C LEU A 63 2.73 17.98 5.22
N ALA A 64 2.24 18.71 4.22
CA ALA A 64 0.91 18.52 3.66
C ALA A 64 0.84 17.30 2.73
N PHE A 65 0.15 16.25 3.17
CA PHE A 65 -0.15 15.08 2.34
C PHE A 65 -1.02 15.46 1.14
N GLY A 66 -0.70 14.91 -0.02
CA GLY A 66 -1.31 15.25 -1.31
C GLY A 66 -0.68 16.46 -2.03
N LYS A 67 0.27 17.15 -1.41
CA LYS A 67 1.01 18.26 -2.03
C LYS A 67 2.52 18.15 -1.83
N GLU A 68 2.96 18.10 -0.58
CA GLU A 68 4.37 17.99 -0.20
C GLU A 68 4.81 16.55 0.00
N ILE A 69 3.86 15.65 0.27
CA ILE A 69 4.08 14.20 0.33
C ILE A 69 2.99 13.50 -0.48
N ILE A 70 3.42 12.70 -1.46
CA ILE A 70 2.57 11.91 -2.34
C ILE A 70 3.11 10.47 -2.31
N PHE A 71 2.39 9.57 -1.65
CA PHE A 71 2.77 8.17 -1.51
C PHE A 71 1.54 7.26 -1.43
N THR A 72 1.75 5.94 -1.51
CA THR A 72 0.68 4.93 -1.45
C THR A 72 -0.05 4.88 -0.09
N LEU A 73 0.56 5.46 0.96
CA LEU A 73 0.02 5.55 2.32
C LEU A 73 -0.13 7.02 2.75
N GLY A 74 -1.07 7.25 3.67
CA GLY A 74 -1.42 8.57 4.17
C GLY A 74 -0.88 8.89 5.57
N PRO A 75 -1.40 9.95 6.22
CA PRO A 75 -0.91 10.42 7.52
C PRO A 75 -1.11 9.39 8.65
N TYR A 76 -2.05 8.45 8.51
CA TYR A 76 -2.27 7.36 9.47
C TYR A 76 -1.53 6.07 9.11
N SER A 77 -0.46 6.15 8.32
CA SER A 77 0.33 4.98 7.88
C SER A 77 0.87 4.12 9.04
N SER A 78 1.16 4.71 10.21
CA SER A 78 1.61 4.00 11.41
C SER A 78 0.63 2.92 11.89
N LEU A 79 -0.67 3.13 11.68
CA LEU A 79 -1.71 2.14 11.99
C LEU A 79 -1.56 0.88 11.15
N TYR A 80 -0.87 0.95 10.01
CA TYR A 80 -0.55 -0.19 9.16
C TYR A 80 0.87 -0.70 9.39
N THR A 81 1.89 0.17 9.39
CA THR A 81 3.31 -0.21 9.45
C THR A 81 3.76 -0.74 10.81
N LYS A 82 3.10 -0.32 11.90
CA LYS A 82 3.55 -0.52 13.29
C LYS A 82 4.89 0.17 13.59
N THR A 83 5.32 1.13 12.79
CA THR A 83 6.59 1.83 13.02
C THR A 83 6.41 2.95 14.03
N TYR A 84 7.23 2.92 15.08
CA TYR A 84 7.23 3.92 16.14
C TYR A 84 7.85 5.24 15.67
N HIS A 85 7.22 6.34 16.07
CA HIS A 85 7.81 7.67 16.07
C HIS A 85 7.15 8.45 17.22
N PRO A 86 7.91 9.19 18.04
CA PRO A 86 7.37 9.84 19.24
C PRO A 86 6.19 10.77 18.93
N ALA A 87 6.27 11.54 17.85
CA ALA A 87 5.20 12.45 17.43
C ALA A 87 3.91 11.78 16.93
N THR A 88 3.95 10.50 16.49
CA THR A 88 2.78 9.81 15.91
C THR A 88 2.31 8.60 16.73
N ASP A 89 2.99 8.26 17.82
CA ASP A 89 2.63 7.11 18.66
C ASP A 89 1.23 7.24 19.26
N PHE A 90 0.85 8.44 19.71
CA PHE A 90 -0.50 8.69 20.23
C PHE A 90 -1.58 8.44 19.17
N LEU A 91 -1.39 8.97 17.95
CA LEU A 91 -2.28 8.74 16.81
C LEU A 91 -2.36 7.25 16.44
N MET A 92 -1.22 6.55 16.51
CA MET A 92 -1.13 5.13 16.23
C MET A 92 -1.92 4.29 17.23
N ILE A 93 -1.70 4.48 18.53
CA ILE A 93 -2.35 3.69 19.58
C ILE A 93 -3.84 3.97 19.62
N THR A 94 -4.25 5.24 19.63
CA THR A 94 -5.67 5.61 19.69
C THR A 94 -6.41 5.20 18.42
N GLY A 95 -5.80 5.37 17.25
CA GLY A 95 -6.34 4.92 15.97
C GLY A 95 -6.49 3.41 15.89
N CYS A 96 -5.48 2.63 16.29
CA CYS A 96 -5.58 1.17 16.32
C CYS A 96 -6.61 0.67 17.35
N LEU A 97 -6.70 1.31 18.53
CA LEU A 97 -7.73 0.98 19.54
C LEU A 97 -9.13 1.26 19.01
N TYR A 98 -9.35 2.40 18.36
CA TYR A 98 -10.62 2.75 17.74
C TYR A 98 -11.04 1.71 16.68
N LEU A 99 -10.10 1.31 15.82
CA LEU A 99 -10.38 0.27 14.82
C LEU A 99 -10.64 -1.10 15.46
N ALA A 100 -9.87 -1.49 16.48
CA ALA A 100 -10.08 -2.72 17.24
C ALA A 100 -11.48 -2.76 17.88
N LEU A 101 -11.87 -1.67 18.55
CA LEU A 101 -13.17 -1.55 19.21
C LEU A 101 -14.31 -1.63 18.21
N SER A 102 -14.26 -0.89 17.10
CA SER A 102 -15.35 -0.96 16.12
C SER A 102 -15.38 -2.30 15.36
N TYR A 103 -14.23 -2.97 15.18
CA TYR A 103 -14.18 -4.35 14.66
C TYR A 103 -14.87 -5.33 15.59
N TRP A 104 -14.60 -5.23 16.90
CA TRP A 104 -15.26 -6.03 17.92
C TRP A 104 -16.77 -5.76 17.94
N ILE A 105 -17.20 -4.49 17.88
CA ILE A 105 -18.62 -4.12 17.85
C ILE A 105 -19.33 -4.71 16.62
N TYR A 106 -18.70 -4.73 15.43
CA TYR A 106 -19.28 -5.40 14.26
C TYR A 106 -19.51 -6.88 14.53
N LEU A 107 -18.51 -7.59 15.07
CA LEU A 107 -18.65 -9.01 15.38
C LEU A 107 -19.73 -9.25 16.43
N LEU A 108 -19.79 -8.46 17.50
CA LEU A 108 -20.85 -8.54 18.50
C LEU A 108 -22.24 -8.38 17.89
N PHE A 109 -22.41 -7.40 16.99
CA PHE A 109 -23.67 -7.17 16.31
C PHE A 109 -24.04 -8.36 15.41
N LEU A 110 -23.10 -8.88 14.64
CA LEU A 110 -23.28 -10.05 13.78
C LEU A 110 -23.54 -11.34 14.57
N MET A 111 -23.02 -11.45 15.78
CA MET A 111 -23.13 -12.63 16.65
C MET A 111 -24.26 -12.57 17.67
N LYS A 112 -25.10 -11.52 17.68
CA LYS A 112 -26.16 -11.31 18.69
C LYS A 112 -27.08 -12.51 18.98
N SER A 113 -27.27 -13.41 18.00
CA SER A 113 -28.13 -14.60 18.13
C SER A 113 -27.35 -15.92 18.17
N SER A 114 -26.02 -15.85 18.25
CA SER A 114 -25.12 -17.00 18.25
C SER A 114 -24.86 -17.48 19.68
N ARG A 115 -24.65 -18.79 19.84
CA ARG A 115 -24.15 -19.37 21.10
C ARG A 115 -22.69 -18.95 21.35
N TRP A 116 -22.29 -18.89 22.62
CA TRP A 116 -20.96 -18.42 23.05
C TRP A 116 -19.78 -19.16 22.40
N TYR A 117 -19.91 -20.45 22.09
CA TYR A 117 -18.83 -21.23 21.48
C TYR A 117 -18.51 -20.79 20.03
N TRP A 118 -19.44 -20.14 19.32
CA TRP A 118 -19.15 -19.53 18.02
C TRP A 118 -18.16 -18.39 18.13
N THR A 119 -18.18 -17.64 19.24
CA THR A 119 -17.19 -16.60 19.53
C THR A 119 -15.78 -17.16 19.53
N LEU A 120 -15.59 -18.36 20.08
CA LEU A 120 -14.28 -19.01 20.12
C LEU A 120 -13.79 -19.44 18.74
N ILE A 121 -14.69 -19.87 17.85
CA ILE A 121 -14.34 -20.22 16.46
C ILE A 121 -13.84 -18.97 15.72
N TYR A 122 -14.49 -17.82 15.92
CA TYR A 122 -14.02 -16.56 15.32
C TYR A 122 -12.69 -16.07 15.89
N CYS A 123 -12.27 -16.51 17.08
CA CYS A 123 -10.94 -16.23 17.61
C CYS A 123 -9.84 -16.96 16.84
N VAL A 124 -10.10 -18.15 16.30
CA VAL A 124 -9.07 -19.04 15.72
C VAL A 124 -8.16 -18.34 14.69
N PRO A 125 -8.66 -17.59 13.70
CA PRO A 125 -7.78 -16.90 12.75
C PRO A 125 -6.86 -15.86 13.43
N PHE A 126 -7.39 -15.14 14.43
CA PHE A 126 -6.67 -14.10 15.15
C PHE A 126 -5.61 -14.68 16.09
N LEU A 127 -5.73 -15.94 16.50
CA LEU A 127 -4.73 -16.59 17.36
C LEU A 127 -3.39 -16.84 16.67
N GLY A 128 -3.33 -16.89 15.33
CA GLY A 128 -2.05 -17.07 14.65
C GLY A 128 -2.07 -17.24 13.14
N MET A 129 -3.19 -16.92 12.47
CA MET A 129 -3.34 -17.11 11.01
C MET A 129 -3.43 -15.79 10.22
N ILE A 130 -3.40 -14.64 10.91
CA ILE A 130 -3.38 -13.31 10.30
C ILE A 130 -1.94 -12.87 10.10
N TYR A 131 -1.36 -13.29 8.97
CA TYR A 131 -0.03 -12.86 8.52
C TYR A 131 -0.07 -11.49 7.84
N ALA A 132 -1.15 -11.20 7.10
CA ALA A 132 -1.36 -9.93 6.42
C ALA A 132 -2.23 -8.97 7.23
N ARG A 133 -1.69 -7.79 7.53
CA ARG A 133 -2.53 -6.68 7.99
C ARG A 133 -3.52 -6.23 6.92
N ASP A 134 -3.15 -6.28 5.64
CA ASP A 134 -4.06 -5.93 4.55
C ASP A 134 -5.38 -6.71 4.63
N SER A 135 -5.35 -8.02 4.81
CA SER A 135 -6.56 -8.86 4.91
C SER A 135 -7.44 -8.46 6.10
N LEU A 136 -6.83 -8.09 7.23
CA LEU A 136 -7.54 -7.62 8.42
C LEU A 136 -8.22 -6.26 8.22
N PHE A 137 -7.56 -5.33 7.52
CA PHE A 137 -8.19 -4.05 7.18
C PHE A 137 -9.22 -4.23 6.06
N PHE A 138 -8.97 -5.07 5.05
CA PHE A 138 -9.94 -5.34 3.98
C PHE A 138 -11.19 -6.07 4.48
N SER A 139 -11.13 -6.81 5.60
CA SER A 139 -12.33 -7.41 6.18
C SER A 139 -13.24 -6.39 6.86
N TYR A 140 -12.76 -5.20 7.21
CA TYR A 140 -13.57 -4.14 7.83
C TYR A 140 -14.78 -3.76 6.98
N PRO A 141 -14.61 -3.40 5.68
CA PRO A 141 -15.75 -3.07 4.84
C PRO A 141 -16.66 -4.27 4.56
N LEU A 142 -16.11 -5.49 4.52
CA LEU A 142 -16.91 -6.71 4.39
C LEU A 142 -17.84 -6.91 5.60
N LEU A 143 -17.30 -6.78 6.82
CA LEU A 143 -18.10 -6.84 8.06
C LEU A 143 -19.17 -5.76 8.09
N ALA A 144 -18.82 -4.55 7.66
CA ALA A 144 -19.75 -3.44 7.56
C ALA A 144 -20.90 -3.76 6.59
N GLY A 145 -20.61 -4.36 5.43
CA GLY A 145 -21.62 -4.86 4.49
C GLY A 145 -22.51 -5.97 5.08
N LEU A 146 -21.94 -6.89 5.87
CA LEU A 146 -22.71 -7.92 6.56
C LEU A 146 -23.63 -7.33 7.63
N VAL A 147 -23.17 -6.29 8.33
CA VAL A 147 -24.02 -5.54 9.26
C VAL A 147 -25.15 -4.85 8.53
N SER A 148 -24.91 -4.25 7.35
CA SER A 148 -25.97 -3.67 6.51
C SER A 148 -27.05 -4.70 6.15
N PHE A 149 -26.63 -5.90 5.74
CA PHE A 149 -27.53 -7.02 5.48
C PHE A 149 -28.36 -7.36 6.73
N LYS A 150 -27.71 -7.50 7.89
CA LYS A 150 -28.39 -7.85 9.15
C LYS A 150 -29.32 -6.75 9.68
N ILE A 151 -28.99 -5.48 9.49
CA ILE A 151 -29.85 -4.34 9.84
C ILE A 151 -31.17 -4.42 9.07
N LEU A 152 -31.15 -4.77 7.79
CA LEU A 152 -32.37 -4.89 6.99
C LEU A 152 -33.29 -6.02 7.46
N LEU A 153 -32.72 -7.10 8.02
CA LEU A 153 -33.49 -8.20 8.59
C LEU A 153 -34.23 -7.78 9.88
N LEU A 154 -33.84 -6.69 10.54
CA LEU A 154 -34.52 -6.13 11.72
C LEU A 154 -35.75 -5.32 11.31
N LYS A 155 -36.74 -5.96 10.66
CA LYS A 155 -37.92 -5.35 10.01
C LYS A 155 -38.64 -4.24 10.82
N ASN A 156 -38.64 -4.30 12.17
CA ASN A 156 -39.44 -3.42 13.03
C ASN A 156 -38.65 -2.35 13.80
N LYS A 157 -37.34 -2.16 13.57
CA LYS A 157 -36.52 -1.19 14.35
C LYS A 157 -35.69 -0.21 13.52
N ILE A 158 -35.90 -0.18 12.21
CA ILE A 158 -35.02 0.51 11.25
C ILE A 158 -35.02 2.05 11.43
N GLU A 159 -36.12 2.63 11.92
CA GLU A 159 -36.24 4.08 12.13
C GLU A 159 -35.96 4.54 13.57
N ASN A 160 -35.48 3.63 14.43
CA ASN A 160 -35.11 3.99 15.79
C ASN A 160 -33.89 4.95 15.75
N PRO A 161 -33.95 6.14 16.37
CA PRO A 161 -32.83 7.09 16.38
C PRO A 161 -31.54 6.47 16.95
N HIS A 162 -31.64 5.58 17.94
CA HIS A 162 -30.49 4.86 18.49
C HIS A 162 -29.83 3.94 17.45
N LEU A 163 -30.61 3.32 16.56
CA LEU A 163 -30.04 2.50 15.49
C LEU A 163 -29.34 3.36 14.43
N LEU A 164 -29.88 4.54 14.13
CA LEU A 164 -29.24 5.50 13.20
C LEU A 164 -27.91 6.00 13.76
N VAL A 165 -27.87 6.39 15.04
CA VAL A 165 -26.62 6.80 15.72
C VAL A 165 -25.62 5.65 15.79
N PHE A 166 -26.08 4.44 16.15
CA PHE A 166 -25.24 3.25 16.16
C PHE A 166 -24.66 2.96 14.76
N THR A 167 -25.47 3.06 13.72
CA THR A 167 -25.05 2.91 12.32
C THR A 167 -24.00 3.97 11.96
N PHE A 168 -24.20 5.24 12.34
CA PHE A 168 -23.22 6.29 12.11
C PHE A 168 -21.83 5.92 12.66
N PHE A 169 -21.75 5.51 13.93
CA PHE A 169 -20.48 5.12 14.54
C PHE A 169 -19.88 3.85 13.93
N LEU A 170 -20.71 2.94 13.44
CA LEU A 170 -20.23 1.77 12.73
C LEU A 170 -19.58 2.11 11.39
N PHE A 171 -20.01 3.15 10.66
CA PHE A 171 -19.42 3.49 9.35
C PHE A 171 -18.35 4.58 9.41
N ALA A 172 -18.25 5.30 10.52
CA ALA A 172 -17.18 6.27 10.76
C ALA A 172 -15.76 5.70 10.52
N PRO A 173 -15.40 4.43 10.86
CA PRO A 173 -14.05 3.90 10.64
C PRO A 173 -13.56 3.96 9.18
N PHE A 174 -14.46 4.00 8.19
CA PHE A 174 -14.09 4.10 6.79
C PHE A 174 -13.35 5.41 6.49
N GLY A 175 -13.70 6.50 7.17
CA GLY A 175 -13.02 7.78 7.05
C GLY A 175 -11.56 7.70 7.50
N LEU A 176 -11.29 7.03 8.62
CA LEU A 176 -9.92 6.78 9.09
C LEU A 176 -9.17 5.84 8.13
N MET A 177 -9.79 4.75 7.69
CA MET A 177 -9.18 3.78 6.79
C MET A 177 -8.70 4.40 5.47
N ALA A 178 -9.47 5.34 4.92
CA ALA A 178 -9.10 6.11 3.73
C ALA A 178 -7.80 6.92 3.90
N LEU A 179 -7.44 7.27 5.14
CA LEU A 179 -6.23 8.03 5.47
C LEU A 179 -5.02 7.14 5.82
N ILE A 180 -5.19 5.82 5.84
CA ILE A 180 -4.11 4.85 6.13
C ILE A 180 -3.37 4.49 4.83
N LYS A 181 -4.08 3.98 3.83
CA LYS A 181 -3.51 3.41 2.58
C LYS A 181 -4.49 3.55 1.42
N GLY A 182 -3.99 3.85 0.22
CA GLY A 182 -4.82 4.06 -0.98
C GLY A 182 -5.71 2.86 -1.35
N SER A 183 -5.25 1.62 -1.15
CA SER A 183 -6.08 0.42 -1.36
C SER A 183 -7.26 0.35 -0.40
N MET A 184 -7.12 0.88 0.82
CA MET A 184 -8.19 0.97 1.82
C MET A 184 -9.23 2.02 1.43
N LEU A 185 -8.79 3.16 0.89
CA LEU A 185 -9.69 4.17 0.29
C LEU A 185 -10.55 3.54 -0.81
N ILE A 186 -9.94 2.80 -1.74
CA ILE A 186 -10.65 2.18 -2.88
C ILE A 186 -11.71 1.16 -2.40
N ILE A 187 -11.34 0.23 -1.52
CA ILE A 187 -12.30 -0.79 -1.02
C ILE A 187 -13.41 -0.16 -0.17
N CYS A 188 -13.10 0.84 0.66
CA CYS A 188 -14.11 1.59 1.41
C CYS A 188 -15.07 2.30 0.45
N LEU A 189 -14.58 3.00 -0.57
CA LEU A 189 -15.42 3.70 -1.56
C LEU A 189 -16.37 2.74 -2.30
N LEU A 190 -15.83 1.62 -2.80
CA LEU A 190 -16.64 0.60 -3.50
C LEU A 190 -17.72 0.01 -2.57
N MET A 191 -17.36 -0.31 -1.33
CA MET A 191 -18.31 -0.83 -0.35
C MET A 191 -19.39 0.19 0.03
N LEU A 192 -19.02 1.47 0.12
CA LEU A 192 -19.98 2.56 0.36
C LEU A 192 -21.00 2.64 -0.76
N ILE A 193 -20.57 2.59 -2.02
CA ILE A 193 -21.47 2.59 -3.18
C ILE A 193 -22.42 1.39 -3.14
N ILE A 194 -21.90 0.19 -2.87
CA ILE A 194 -22.70 -1.05 -2.78
C ILE A 194 -23.73 -0.97 -1.64
N CYS A 195 -23.34 -0.50 -0.45
CA CYS A 195 -24.28 -0.37 0.67
C CYS A 195 -25.30 0.75 0.46
N PHE A 196 -24.88 1.90 -0.09
CA PHE A 196 -25.75 3.02 -0.40
C PHE A 196 -26.86 2.62 -1.38
N THR A 197 -26.49 1.99 -2.49
CA THR A 197 -27.42 1.48 -3.49
C THR A 197 -28.34 0.40 -2.91
N PHE A 198 -27.82 -0.48 -2.06
CA PHE A 198 -28.61 -1.50 -1.37
C PHE A 198 -29.71 -0.91 -0.47
N PHE A 199 -29.40 0.11 0.34
CA PHE A 199 -30.41 0.75 1.19
C PHE A 199 -31.43 1.56 0.39
N LEU A 200 -31.00 2.24 -0.67
CA LEU A 200 -31.92 2.94 -1.57
C LEU A 200 -32.89 1.96 -2.24
N ALA A 201 -32.40 0.83 -2.75
CA ALA A 201 -33.22 -0.20 -3.36
C ALA A 201 -34.27 -0.81 -2.41
N HIS A 202 -34.05 -0.70 -1.09
CA HIS A 202 -34.99 -1.13 -0.05
C HIS A 202 -35.73 0.04 0.62
N ASN A 203 -35.76 1.22 -0.03
CA ASN A 203 -36.45 2.43 0.43
C ASN A 203 -35.99 2.95 1.80
N LYS A 204 -34.74 2.70 2.20
CA LYS A 204 -34.17 3.15 3.48
C LYS A 204 -33.27 4.39 3.31
N LYS A 205 -33.87 5.51 2.87
CA LYS A 205 -33.15 6.75 2.55
C LYS A 205 -32.31 7.32 3.71
N LYS A 206 -32.83 7.28 4.95
CA LYS A 206 -32.10 7.76 6.15
C LYS A 206 -30.81 6.96 6.38
N LEU A 207 -30.87 5.62 6.26
CA LEU A 207 -29.69 4.77 6.36
C LEU A 207 -28.73 5.03 5.21
N ALA A 208 -29.23 5.12 3.97
CA ALA A 208 -28.38 5.44 2.82
C ALA A 208 -27.62 6.77 3.03
N LEU A 209 -28.27 7.80 3.56
CA LEU A 209 -27.62 9.07 3.86
C LEU A 209 -26.52 8.94 4.93
N ILE A 210 -26.76 8.17 6.01
CA ILE A 210 -25.77 7.94 7.07
C ILE A 210 -24.50 7.30 6.51
N PHE A 211 -24.62 6.40 5.53
CA PHE A 211 -23.47 5.78 4.87
C PHE A 211 -22.60 6.79 4.13
N LEU A 212 -23.18 7.87 3.63
CA LEU A 212 -22.43 8.93 2.97
C LEU A 212 -21.85 9.92 4.00
N VAL A 213 -22.64 10.29 5.00
CA VAL A 213 -22.27 11.32 5.99
C VAL A 213 -21.22 10.80 6.97
N ALA A 214 -21.35 9.58 7.50
CA ALA A 214 -20.46 9.10 8.57
C ALA A 214 -18.97 9.01 8.15
N PRO A 215 -18.61 8.41 7.00
CA PRO A 215 -17.23 8.42 6.53
C PRO A 215 -16.74 9.82 6.17
N SER A 216 -17.61 10.68 5.62
CA SER A 216 -17.26 12.06 5.22
C SER A 216 -16.97 12.97 6.41
N VAL A 217 -17.72 12.83 7.50
CA VAL A 217 -17.43 13.54 8.76
C VAL A 217 -16.16 12.97 9.39
N SER A 218 -16.04 11.64 9.44
CA SER A 218 -14.90 10.96 10.01
C SER A 218 -13.57 11.31 9.32
N ILE A 219 -13.54 11.32 7.98
CA ILE A 219 -12.32 11.67 7.23
C ILE A 219 -11.86 13.09 7.56
N VAL A 220 -12.78 14.05 7.70
CA VAL A 220 -12.45 15.44 8.08
C VAL A 220 -11.90 15.51 9.51
N ILE A 221 -12.54 14.82 10.45
CA ILE A 221 -12.10 14.80 11.86
C ILE A 221 -10.68 14.22 11.97
N PHE A 222 -10.44 13.05 11.37
CA PHE A 222 -9.12 12.42 11.43
C PHE A 222 -8.08 13.21 10.63
N TRP A 223 -8.45 13.82 9.49
CA TRP A 223 -7.55 14.70 8.74
C TRP A 223 -7.04 15.87 9.57
N LEU A 224 -7.96 16.57 10.25
CA LEU A 224 -7.62 17.68 11.15
C LEU A 224 -6.83 17.20 12.38
N ALA A 225 -7.19 16.04 12.94
CA ALA A 225 -6.47 15.46 14.07
C ALA A 225 -5.02 15.05 13.74
N ALA A 226 -4.72 14.76 12.47
CA ALA A 226 -3.37 14.56 11.97
C ALA A 226 -2.62 15.88 11.67
N GLY A 227 -3.20 17.04 11.98
CA GLY A 227 -2.61 18.37 11.74
C GLY A 227 -2.58 18.77 10.27
N GLN A 228 -3.38 18.13 9.41
CA GLN A 228 -3.32 18.35 7.97
C GLN A 228 -4.27 19.48 7.52
N PRO A 229 -3.86 20.33 6.56
CA PRO A 229 -4.70 21.42 6.08
C PRO A 229 -5.85 20.90 5.21
N LEU A 230 -7.08 21.40 5.41
CA LEU A 230 -8.26 20.95 4.63
C LEU A 230 -8.11 21.18 3.12
N SER A 231 -7.33 22.20 2.73
CA SER A 231 -7.08 22.53 1.33
C SER A 231 -6.28 21.46 0.57
N SER A 232 -5.53 20.59 1.26
CA SER A 232 -4.78 19.50 0.63
C SER A 232 -5.56 18.17 0.57
N LEU A 233 -6.68 18.04 1.28
CA LEU A 233 -7.48 16.81 1.28
C LEU A 233 -7.96 16.37 -0.12
N PRO A 234 -8.51 17.27 -0.98
CA PRO A 234 -8.89 16.89 -2.34
C PRO A 234 -7.67 16.39 -3.14
N LYS A 235 -6.52 17.04 -2.99
CA LYS A 235 -5.29 16.63 -3.67
C LYS A 235 -4.84 15.25 -3.18
N TYR A 236 -4.87 14.98 -1.87
CA TYR A 236 -4.56 13.65 -1.33
C TYR A 236 -5.46 12.54 -1.90
N LEU A 237 -6.77 12.78 -2.00
CA LEU A 237 -7.70 11.80 -2.56
C LEU A 237 -7.42 11.55 -4.05
N THR A 238 -7.19 12.61 -4.83
CA THR A 238 -6.87 12.48 -6.26
C THR A 238 -5.50 11.83 -6.49
N SER A 239 -4.46 12.23 -5.76
CA SER A 239 -3.11 11.70 -5.89
C SER A 239 -3.06 10.22 -5.50
N SER A 240 -3.83 9.80 -4.49
CA SER A 240 -3.96 8.38 -4.11
C SER A 240 -4.48 7.52 -5.27
N LEU A 241 -5.43 8.03 -6.07
CA LEU A 241 -5.94 7.34 -7.27
C LEU A 241 -4.91 7.34 -8.41
N PHE A 242 -4.21 8.45 -8.64
CA PHE A 242 -3.17 8.56 -9.66
C PHE A 242 -2.00 7.60 -9.39
N ILE A 243 -1.52 7.50 -8.15
CA ILE A 243 -0.49 6.53 -7.78
C ILE A 243 -1.00 5.10 -8.03
N ALA A 244 -2.23 4.79 -7.60
CA ALA A 244 -2.81 3.46 -7.78
C ALA A 244 -2.89 3.03 -9.25
N SER A 245 -3.17 3.95 -10.18
CA SER A 245 -3.20 3.65 -11.61
C SER A 245 -1.85 3.26 -12.21
N GLY A 246 -0.74 3.81 -11.71
CA GLY A 246 0.62 3.48 -12.17
C GLY A 246 1.24 2.27 -11.44
N PHE A 247 0.75 1.98 -10.23
CA PHE A 247 1.33 0.97 -9.34
C PHE A 247 1.40 -0.42 -9.97
N THR A 248 0.30 -0.88 -10.59
CA THR A 248 0.21 -2.28 -11.08
C THR A 248 1.29 -2.60 -12.11
N GLU A 249 1.51 -1.71 -13.06
CA GLU A 249 2.51 -1.91 -14.11
C GLU A 249 3.94 -1.83 -13.55
N ALA A 250 4.20 -0.87 -12.66
CA ALA A 250 5.52 -0.67 -12.10
C ALA A 250 5.93 -1.79 -11.14
N MET A 251 5.00 -2.26 -10.30
CA MET A 251 5.30 -3.17 -9.20
C MET A 251 5.00 -4.65 -9.54
N SER A 252 4.46 -4.96 -10.72
CA SER A 252 4.11 -6.35 -11.06
C SER A 252 5.32 -7.28 -10.98
N SER A 253 5.13 -8.46 -10.40
CA SER A 253 6.10 -9.55 -10.37
C SER A 253 5.37 -10.87 -10.58
N ASP A 254 5.99 -11.80 -11.30
CA ASP A 254 5.42 -13.13 -11.52
C ASP A 254 5.55 -14.01 -10.27
N GLY A 255 4.79 -15.10 -10.25
CA GLY A 255 4.76 -16.06 -9.16
C GLY A 255 4.01 -17.33 -9.57
N ASN A 256 3.78 -18.23 -8.62
CA ASN A 256 3.22 -19.53 -8.91
C ASN A 256 1.75 -19.44 -9.35
N ILE A 257 1.46 -19.86 -10.59
CA ILE A 257 0.10 -19.82 -11.16
C ILE A 257 -0.89 -20.71 -10.42
N ASN A 258 -0.42 -21.80 -9.77
CA ASN A 258 -1.28 -22.71 -9.03
C ASN A 258 -1.93 -22.00 -7.82
N GLU A 259 -1.23 -21.07 -7.18
CA GLU A 259 -1.79 -20.26 -6.09
C GLU A 259 -3.00 -19.45 -6.55
N ILE A 260 -2.91 -18.89 -7.76
CA ILE A 260 -4.00 -18.14 -8.40
C ILE A 260 -5.16 -19.08 -8.72
N ILE A 261 -4.88 -20.27 -9.25
CA ILE A 261 -5.92 -21.27 -9.59
C ILE A 261 -6.67 -21.70 -8.33
N PHE A 262 -5.97 -22.12 -7.27
CA PHE A 262 -6.60 -22.49 -5.99
C PHE A 262 -7.42 -21.35 -5.40
N TYR A 263 -6.91 -20.11 -5.51
CA TYR A 263 -7.63 -18.94 -5.06
C TYR A 263 -8.95 -18.73 -5.82
N LEU A 264 -8.91 -18.76 -7.15
CA LEU A 264 -10.08 -18.54 -8.00
C LEU A 264 -11.11 -19.67 -7.86
N LEU A 265 -10.67 -20.93 -7.72
CA LEU A 265 -11.56 -22.06 -7.45
C LEU A 265 -12.28 -21.91 -6.12
N THR A 266 -11.58 -21.50 -5.06
CA THR A 266 -12.20 -21.26 -3.75
C THR A 266 -13.18 -20.09 -3.80
N CYS A 267 -12.83 -19.00 -4.50
CA CYS A 267 -13.76 -17.89 -4.73
C CYS A 267 -15.04 -18.34 -5.45
N LEU A 268 -14.89 -19.16 -6.50
CA LEU A 268 -16.02 -19.70 -7.25
C LEU A 268 -16.95 -20.51 -6.33
N LEU A 269 -16.40 -21.39 -5.49
CA LEU A 269 -17.19 -22.18 -4.54
C LEU A 269 -17.95 -21.29 -3.52
N ILE A 270 -17.32 -20.22 -3.04
CA ILE A 270 -17.97 -19.23 -2.16
C ILE A 270 -19.14 -18.54 -2.89
N PHE A 271 -18.93 -18.08 -4.12
CA PHE A 271 -19.98 -17.42 -4.91
C PHE A 271 -21.13 -18.37 -5.26
N LEU A 272 -20.83 -19.62 -5.59
CA LEU A 272 -21.84 -20.65 -5.84
C LEU A 272 -22.69 -20.93 -4.60
N ALA A 273 -22.07 -21.02 -3.41
CA ALA A 273 -22.80 -21.19 -2.16
C ALA A 273 -23.76 -20.03 -1.87
N ILE A 274 -23.35 -18.78 -2.09
CA ILE A 274 -24.24 -17.61 -1.95
C ILE A 274 -25.38 -17.65 -2.99
N THR A 275 -25.05 -17.99 -4.24
CA THR A 275 -26.01 -17.99 -5.36
C THR A 275 -27.09 -19.05 -5.19
N TRP A 276 -26.71 -20.27 -4.81
CA TRP A 276 -27.62 -21.41 -4.65
C TRP A 276 -28.40 -21.42 -3.33
N HIS A 277 -28.08 -20.53 -2.39
CA HIS A 277 -28.84 -20.44 -1.15
C HIS A 277 -30.29 -19.99 -1.41
N LYS A 278 -31.26 -20.90 -1.27
CA LYS A 278 -32.66 -20.69 -1.73
C LYS A 278 -33.42 -19.61 -0.95
N GLN A 279 -33.07 -19.37 0.31
CA GLN A 279 -33.85 -18.50 1.20
C GLN A 279 -33.55 -17.01 1.06
N ILE A 280 -32.55 -16.62 0.26
CA ILE A 280 -32.16 -15.20 0.12
C ILE A 280 -32.81 -14.59 -1.13
N PRO A 281 -33.48 -13.43 -1.03
CA PRO A 281 -34.04 -12.72 -2.18
C PRO A 281 -32.99 -12.36 -3.22
N ARG A 282 -33.39 -12.22 -4.50
CA ARG A 282 -32.48 -11.91 -5.61
C ARG A 282 -31.69 -10.60 -5.39
N SER A 283 -32.34 -9.53 -4.94
CA SER A 283 -31.67 -8.24 -4.66
C SER A 283 -30.58 -8.36 -3.60
N THR A 284 -30.86 -9.08 -2.52
CA THR A 284 -29.92 -9.34 -1.44
C THR A 284 -28.79 -10.26 -1.88
N LYS A 285 -29.04 -11.26 -2.74
CA LYS A 285 -27.97 -12.08 -3.34
C LYS A 285 -27.00 -11.24 -4.15
N ILE A 286 -27.50 -10.35 -5.00
CA ILE A 286 -26.65 -9.44 -5.79
C ILE A 286 -25.78 -8.60 -4.85
N PHE A 287 -26.37 -8.02 -3.81
CA PHE A 287 -25.62 -7.27 -2.79
C PHE A 287 -24.50 -8.12 -2.15
N LEU A 288 -24.82 -9.32 -1.66
CA LEU A 288 -23.85 -10.23 -1.02
C LEU A 288 -22.73 -10.65 -1.98
N LEU A 289 -23.07 -10.97 -3.24
CA LEU A 289 -22.09 -11.30 -4.27
C LEU A 289 -21.19 -10.10 -4.58
N SER A 290 -21.76 -8.90 -4.72
CA SER A 290 -20.99 -7.68 -4.99
C SER A 290 -20.00 -7.34 -3.87
N MET A 291 -20.43 -7.41 -2.60
CA MET A 291 -19.54 -7.11 -1.46
C MET A 291 -18.42 -8.15 -1.30
N TYR A 292 -18.71 -9.45 -1.48
CA TYR A 292 -17.69 -10.50 -1.46
C TYR A 292 -16.75 -10.38 -2.64
N PHE A 293 -17.27 -10.07 -3.83
CA PHE A 293 -16.47 -9.83 -5.01
C PHE A 293 -15.48 -8.68 -4.78
N VAL A 294 -15.92 -7.54 -4.26
CA VAL A 294 -15.02 -6.40 -3.97
C VAL A 294 -13.93 -6.79 -2.97
N PHE A 295 -14.28 -7.47 -1.87
CA PHE A 295 -13.30 -7.90 -0.87
C PHE A 295 -12.25 -8.87 -1.44
N LEU A 296 -12.70 -9.91 -2.15
CA LEU A 296 -11.84 -10.92 -2.73
C LEU A 296 -11.05 -10.36 -3.92
N PHE A 297 -11.62 -9.49 -4.74
CA PHE A 297 -10.93 -8.88 -5.87
C PHE A 297 -9.81 -7.93 -5.42
N VAL A 298 -10.06 -7.06 -4.42
CA VAL A 298 -9.01 -6.16 -3.90
C VAL A 298 -7.89 -6.96 -3.22
N SER A 299 -8.24 -8.03 -2.49
CA SER A 299 -7.26 -8.94 -1.89
C SER A 299 -6.41 -9.65 -2.95
N PHE A 300 -7.05 -10.18 -3.99
CA PHE A 300 -6.41 -10.77 -5.17
C PHE A 300 -5.43 -9.79 -5.81
N LYS A 301 -5.91 -8.58 -6.10
CA LYS A 301 -5.12 -7.56 -6.78
C LYS A 301 -3.91 -7.13 -5.96
N THR A 302 -4.09 -6.93 -4.66
CA THR A 302 -3.01 -6.50 -3.76
C THR A 302 -1.94 -7.59 -3.63
N GLY A 303 -2.33 -8.85 -3.49
CA GLY A 303 -1.37 -9.95 -3.30
C GLY A 303 -0.69 -10.44 -4.58
N PHE A 304 -1.46 -10.71 -5.65
CA PHE A 304 -0.90 -11.38 -6.84
C PHE A 304 -0.30 -10.42 -7.88
N THR A 305 -0.52 -9.10 -7.75
CA THR A 305 0.21 -8.11 -8.56
C THR A 305 1.69 -8.15 -8.19
N ARG A 306 2.01 -8.00 -6.90
CA ARG A 306 3.36 -8.15 -6.34
C ARG A 306 3.50 -9.54 -5.70
N HIS A 307 3.37 -10.58 -6.52
CA HIS A 307 3.15 -11.96 -6.08
C HIS A 307 4.11 -12.43 -4.97
N LEU A 308 5.41 -12.28 -5.18
CA LEU A 308 6.43 -12.68 -4.21
C LEU A 308 6.35 -11.82 -2.94
N GLY A 309 6.19 -12.48 -1.79
CA GLY A 309 6.10 -11.82 -0.50
C GLY A 309 4.79 -11.07 -0.24
N HIS A 310 3.75 -11.23 -1.06
CA HIS A 310 2.42 -10.65 -0.81
C HIS A 310 1.26 -11.64 -1.02
N ALA A 311 1.52 -12.85 -1.53
CA ALA A 311 0.49 -13.88 -1.77
C ALA A 311 -0.25 -14.33 -0.50
N PHE A 312 0.31 -14.12 0.70
CA PHE A 312 -0.38 -14.39 1.95
C PHE A 312 -1.65 -13.52 2.16
N ILE A 313 -1.73 -12.34 1.52
CA ILE A 313 -2.90 -11.45 1.58
C ILE A 313 -4.16 -12.16 1.05
N PRO A 314 -4.22 -12.63 -0.22
CA PRO A 314 -5.38 -13.35 -0.74
C PRO A 314 -5.64 -14.65 0.03
N GLY A 315 -4.59 -15.37 0.46
CA GLY A 315 -4.74 -16.59 1.28
C GLY A 315 -5.51 -16.35 2.58
N THR A 316 -5.10 -15.35 3.38
CA THR A 316 -5.81 -14.99 4.63
C THR A 316 -7.20 -14.42 4.34
N SER A 317 -7.38 -13.67 3.24
CA SER A 317 -8.69 -13.15 2.87
C SER A 317 -9.70 -14.23 2.51
N LEU A 318 -9.30 -15.35 1.87
CA LEU A 318 -10.20 -16.48 1.62
C LEU A 318 -10.74 -17.08 2.92
N LEU A 319 -9.84 -17.32 3.88
CA LEU A 319 -10.21 -17.88 5.18
C LEU A 319 -11.21 -16.97 5.90
N LEU A 320 -10.97 -15.66 5.90
CA LEU A 320 -11.91 -14.68 6.47
C LEU A 320 -13.25 -14.65 5.73
N ALA A 321 -13.24 -14.68 4.39
CA ALA A 321 -14.47 -14.72 3.59
C ALA A 321 -15.33 -15.94 3.96
N ALA A 322 -14.73 -17.13 3.99
CA ALA A 322 -15.43 -18.37 4.30
C ALA A 322 -15.95 -18.40 5.75
N LEU A 323 -15.18 -17.89 6.71
CA LEU A 323 -15.63 -17.79 8.09
C LEU A 323 -16.83 -16.84 8.24
N PHE A 324 -16.81 -15.70 7.56
CA PHE A 324 -17.91 -14.75 7.64
C PHE A 324 -19.16 -15.18 6.87
N LEU A 325 -19.10 -16.20 6.01
CA LEU A 325 -20.30 -16.81 5.41
C LEU A 325 -21.26 -17.35 6.47
N LEU A 326 -20.74 -17.77 7.64
CA LEU A 326 -21.55 -18.25 8.76
C LEU A 326 -22.52 -17.17 9.30
N PHE A 327 -22.24 -15.89 9.06
CA PHE A 327 -23.15 -14.79 9.39
C PHE A 327 -24.32 -14.64 8.40
N ILE A 328 -24.21 -15.24 7.22
CA ILE A 328 -25.27 -15.25 6.21
C ILE A 328 -26.11 -16.51 6.37
N PHE A 329 -25.47 -17.68 6.38
CA PHE A 329 -26.11 -18.98 6.56
C PHE A 329 -25.18 -19.96 7.27
N ASN A 330 -25.73 -20.65 8.28
CA ASN A 330 -25.03 -21.69 9.02
C ASN A 330 -25.48 -23.07 8.49
N SER A 331 -24.68 -23.64 7.58
CA SER A 331 -24.96 -24.93 6.92
C SER A 331 -23.69 -25.77 6.81
N TRP A 332 -23.81 -27.09 6.61
CA TRP A 332 -22.66 -27.99 6.39
C TRP A 332 -21.72 -27.50 5.27
N ILE A 333 -22.28 -26.87 4.22
CA ILE A 333 -21.53 -26.26 3.11
C ILE A 333 -20.56 -25.19 3.61
N SER A 334 -20.98 -24.35 4.57
CA SER A 334 -20.14 -23.29 5.12
C SER A 334 -18.90 -23.87 5.82
N TYR A 335 -19.03 -24.99 6.54
CA TYR A 335 -17.90 -25.67 7.17
C TYR A 335 -16.96 -26.30 6.16
N LEU A 336 -17.49 -26.91 5.10
CA LEU A 336 -16.66 -27.41 4.01
C LEU A 336 -15.89 -26.28 3.33
N LEU A 337 -16.51 -25.13 3.10
CA LEU A 337 -15.83 -23.98 2.52
C LEU A 337 -14.75 -23.43 3.45
N ILE A 338 -14.94 -23.48 4.78
CA ILE A 338 -13.88 -23.14 5.74
C ILE A 338 -12.72 -24.12 5.60
N LEU A 339 -12.96 -25.42 5.49
CA LEU A 339 -11.91 -26.43 5.27
C LEU A 339 -11.18 -26.24 3.94
N VAL A 340 -11.91 -26.03 2.83
CA VAL A 340 -11.31 -25.76 1.51
C VAL A 340 -10.48 -24.47 1.53
N SER A 341 -10.99 -23.43 2.18
CA SER A 341 -10.28 -22.15 2.33
C SER A 341 -9.04 -22.29 3.20
N LEU A 342 -9.09 -23.12 4.26
CA LEU A 342 -7.95 -23.43 5.11
C LEU A 342 -6.87 -24.19 4.33
N ASN A 343 -7.25 -25.14 3.46
CA ASN A 343 -6.32 -25.83 2.58
C ASN A 343 -5.66 -24.88 1.58
N SER A 344 -6.44 -24.01 0.93
CA SER A 344 -5.91 -22.99 0.01
C SER A 344 -4.99 -21.99 0.72
N TRP A 345 -5.38 -21.56 1.92
CA TRP A 345 -4.55 -20.72 2.79
C TRP A 345 -3.23 -21.42 3.12
N TYR A 346 -3.27 -22.70 3.53
CA TYR A 346 -2.07 -23.46 3.88
C TYR A 346 -1.15 -23.61 2.67
N TYR A 347 -1.70 -23.98 1.51
CA TYR A 347 -0.95 -24.14 0.27
C TYR A 347 -0.24 -22.84 -0.12
N ILE A 348 -0.95 -21.70 -0.12
CA ILE A 348 -0.38 -20.41 -0.51
C ILE A 348 0.70 -19.96 0.50
N ASN A 349 0.41 -20.01 1.81
CA ASN A 349 1.32 -19.45 2.81
C ASN A 349 2.59 -20.29 3.02
N SER A 350 2.50 -21.61 2.88
CA SER A 350 3.63 -22.53 3.10
C SER A 350 4.74 -22.38 2.06
N GLN A 351 4.45 -21.79 0.89
CA GLN A 351 5.45 -21.52 -0.15
C GLN A 351 6.42 -20.39 0.23
N TYR A 352 6.01 -19.47 1.11
CA TYR A 352 6.79 -18.25 1.40
C TYR A 352 7.33 -18.21 2.82
N THR A 353 6.70 -18.91 3.75
CA THR A 353 7.08 -18.88 5.17
C THR A 353 6.82 -20.24 5.81
N HIS A 354 7.66 -20.61 6.78
CA HIS A 354 7.38 -21.76 7.63
C HIS A 354 6.16 -21.42 8.51
N ILE A 355 5.02 -22.04 8.21
CA ILE A 355 3.78 -21.81 8.96
C ILE A 355 3.94 -22.36 10.37
N SER A 356 4.04 -21.46 11.35
CA SER A 356 4.06 -21.83 12.76
C SER A 356 3.02 -21.02 13.53
N ILE A 357 1.88 -21.65 13.81
CA ILE A 357 0.80 -21.05 14.60
C ILE A 357 1.31 -20.66 15.98
N ARG A 358 2.19 -21.48 16.57
CA ARG A 358 2.82 -21.20 17.85
C ARG A 358 3.65 -19.92 17.78
N ASP A 359 4.52 -19.78 16.78
CA ASP A 359 5.40 -18.61 16.70
C ASP A 359 4.62 -17.33 16.37
N ASN A 360 3.53 -17.42 15.61
CA ASN A 360 2.66 -16.26 15.39
C ASN A 360 1.88 -15.87 16.63
N PHE A 361 1.38 -16.86 17.38
CA PHE A 361 0.72 -16.63 18.64
C PHE A 361 1.71 -15.95 19.62
N THR A 362 2.89 -16.52 19.83
CA THR A 362 3.89 -15.93 20.73
C THR A 362 4.30 -14.54 20.24
N SER A 363 4.60 -14.38 18.94
CA SER A 363 4.96 -13.09 18.34
C SER A 363 3.88 -12.02 18.49
N THR A 364 2.60 -12.38 18.44
CA THR A 364 1.50 -11.40 18.59
C THR A 364 1.22 -11.09 20.05
N TYR A 365 0.94 -12.12 20.86
CA TYR A 365 0.44 -11.95 22.22
C TYR A 365 1.54 -11.68 23.25
N SER A 366 2.71 -12.33 23.10
CA SER A 366 3.86 -12.04 23.98
C SER A 366 4.37 -10.63 23.75
N THR A 367 4.48 -10.20 22.48
CA THR A 367 4.89 -8.83 22.13
C THR A 367 3.87 -7.79 22.60
N ALA A 368 2.57 -8.07 22.52
CA ALA A 368 1.53 -7.21 23.07
C ALA A 368 1.63 -7.08 24.60
N TRP A 369 1.77 -8.20 25.30
CA TRP A 369 1.93 -8.21 26.76
C TRP A 369 3.22 -7.52 27.20
N HIS A 370 4.36 -7.85 26.59
CA HIS A 370 5.63 -7.20 26.83
C HIS A 370 5.55 -5.70 26.59
N GLY A 371 5.01 -5.27 25.44
CA GLY A 371 4.86 -3.86 25.11
C GLY A 371 3.98 -3.10 26.10
N LEU A 372 2.84 -3.70 26.49
CA LEU A 372 1.94 -3.10 27.48
C LEU A 372 2.63 -2.96 28.84
N LYS A 373 3.27 -4.03 29.30
CA LYS A 373 4.02 -4.04 30.56
C LYS A 373 5.14 -2.99 30.55
N SER A 374 5.94 -2.93 29.49
CA SER A 374 7.05 -1.99 29.37
C SER A 374 6.59 -0.54 29.35
N ARG A 375 5.48 -0.23 28.66
CA ARG A 375 4.88 1.12 28.66
C ARG A 375 4.38 1.55 30.05
N ILE A 376 3.88 0.60 30.85
CA ILE A 376 3.41 0.88 32.23
C ILE A 376 4.61 1.07 33.19
N GLN A 377 5.65 0.26 33.04
CA GLN A 377 6.81 0.27 33.93
C GLN A 377 7.79 1.41 33.63
N ASP A 378 8.00 1.77 32.36
CA ASP A 378 8.85 2.87 31.93
C ASP A 378 8.16 3.65 30.78
N PRO A 379 7.49 4.78 31.10
CA PRO A 379 6.82 5.61 30.09
C PRO A 379 7.74 6.10 28.96
N TYR A 380 9.05 6.18 29.21
CA TYR A 380 10.06 6.66 28.25
C TYR A 380 10.75 5.52 27.49
N TRP A 381 10.38 4.25 27.73
CA TRP A 381 11.05 3.09 27.12
C TRP A 381 11.15 3.18 25.59
N LEU A 382 10.06 3.55 24.93
CA LEU A 382 10.04 3.66 23.46
C LEU A 382 10.84 4.85 22.95
N GLU A 383 10.79 5.98 23.64
CA GLU A 383 11.53 7.18 23.27
C GLU A 383 13.05 6.96 23.43
N LYS A 384 13.47 6.28 24.51
CA LYS A 384 14.86 5.85 24.71
C LYS A 384 15.32 4.91 23.60
N ASN A 385 14.53 3.89 23.27
CA ASN A 385 14.85 2.96 22.19
C ASN A 385 14.92 3.66 20.83
N PHE A 386 13.96 4.56 20.54
CA PHE A 386 13.96 5.34 19.32
C PHE A 386 15.21 6.21 19.23
N THR A 387 15.55 6.94 20.28
CA THR A 387 16.75 7.79 20.33
C THR A 387 18.02 6.96 20.13
N PHE A 388 18.13 5.81 20.80
CA PHE A 388 19.24 4.87 20.62
C PHE A 388 19.33 4.36 19.17
N THR A 389 18.21 3.91 18.59
CA THR A 389 18.16 3.44 17.21
C THR A 389 18.51 4.54 16.21
N MET A 390 18.01 5.76 16.41
CA MET A 390 18.34 6.90 15.56
C MET A 390 19.82 7.28 15.66
N HIS A 391 20.44 7.18 16.84
CA HIS A 391 21.89 7.36 16.99
C HIS A 391 22.67 6.29 16.23
N PHE A 392 22.32 5.01 16.40
CA PHE A 392 22.94 3.91 15.68
C PHE A 392 22.85 4.10 14.16
N LEU A 393 21.67 4.47 13.64
CA LEU A 393 21.46 4.73 12.21
C LEU A 393 22.25 5.95 11.72
N ARG A 394 22.43 6.98 12.56
CA ARG A 394 23.25 8.15 12.25
C ARG A 394 24.72 7.76 12.09
N GLU A 395 25.25 6.98 13.04
CA GLU A 395 26.62 6.49 12.98
C GLU A 395 26.85 5.59 11.77
N GLN A 396 25.89 4.69 11.49
CA GLN A 396 25.93 3.81 10.32
C GLN A 396 25.92 4.60 9.00
N ALA A 397 25.12 5.67 8.92
CA ALA A 397 25.07 6.53 7.73
C ALA A 397 26.38 7.31 7.52
N GLY A 398 26.92 7.88 8.61
CA GLY A 398 28.12 8.72 8.58
C GLY A 398 27.94 10.01 7.79
N PHE A 399 26.71 10.53 7.65
CA PHE A 399 26.44 11.76 6.90
C PHE A 399 26.88 12.99 7.70
N PRO A 400 27.60 13.95 7.09
CA PRO A 400 27.90 15.22 7.73
C PRO A 400 26.61 16.05 7.91
N ILE A 401 26.65 16.98 8.86
CA ILE A 401 25.62 18.02 8.97
C ILE A 401 25.86 19.04 7.85
N LEU A 402 24.86 19.24 7.01
CA LEU A 402 24.88 20.13 5.86
C LEU A 402 24.14 21.42 6.20
N GLN A 403 24.65 22.56 5.74
CA GLN A 403 23.98 23.84 5.90
C GLN A 403 22.79 23.95 4.93
N GLY A 404 21.64 24.38 5.44
CA GLY A 404 20.40 24.52 4.66
C GLY A 404 19.57 23.24 4.63
N THR A 405 18.60 23.19 3.71
CA THR A 405 17.70 22.04 3.59
C THR A 405 18.31 20.92 2.75
N THR A 406 17.92 19.68 3.00
CA THR A 406 18.47 18.49 2.33
C THR A 406 17.37 17.53 1.90
N ASP A 407 17.47 17.00 0.69
CA ASP A 407 16.70 15.84 0.24
C ASP A 407 17.63 14.66 -0.10
N ILE A 408 17.06 13.46 -0.19
CA ILE A 408 17.77 12.24 -0.58
C ILE A 408 17.11 11.58 -1.80
N TYR A 409 17.89 11.44 -2.86
CA TYR A 409 17.53 10.75 -4.09
C TYR A 409 18.02 9.30 -4.02
N SER A 410 17.22 8.49 -3.31
CA SER A 410 17.31 7.04 -3.12
C SER A 410 16.02 6.61 -2.38
N TYR A 411 15.97 5.39 -1.88
CA TYR A 411 15.00 4.95 -0.88
C TYR A 411 15.47 5.09 0.58
N ASN A 412 16.65 5.66 0.85
CA ASN A 412 17.29 5.65 2.19
C ASN A 412 16.92 6.84 3.10
N GLN A 413 15.64 7.24 3.17
CA GLN A 413 15.21 8.35 4.04
C GLN A 413 15.56 8.15 5.51
N THR A 414 15.63 6.90 6.00
CA THR A 414 16.07 6.63 7.37
C THR A 414 17.41 7.28 7.69
N TYR A 415 18.40 7.17 6.80
CA TYR A 415 19.73 7.74 7.03
C TYR A 415 19.74 9.26 6.98
N LEU A 416 18.95 9.88 6.10
CA LEU A 416 18.83 11.34 6.09
C LEU A 416 18.16 11.83 7.38
N ILE A 417 17.04 11.22 7.79
CA ILE A 417 16.29 11.64 8.98
C ILE A 417 17.12 11.41 10.25
N SER A 418 17.87 10.32 10.36
CA SER A 418 18.75 10.06 11.52
C SER A 418 19.96 11.00 11.59
N SER A 419 20.42 11.53 10.45
CA SER A 419 21.62 12.39 10.40
C SER A 419 21.46 13.78 11.03
N GLN A 420 20.26 14.14 11.50
CA GLN A 420 19.92 15.47 12.04
C GLN A 420 19.97 16.61 11.02
N ASN A 421 20.05 16.29 9.73
CA ASN A 421 19.88 17.27 8.66
C ASN A 421 18.42 17.72 8.53
N ILE A 422 18.20 18.94 8.06
CA ILE A 422 16.85 19.48 7.84
C ILE A 422 16.28 18.84 6.57
N TRP A 423 15.40 17.85 6.73
CA TRP A 423 14.77 17.17 5.62
C TRP A 423 13.75 18.08 4.91
N SER A 424 13.91 18.24 3.59
CA SER A 424 12.97 18.94 2.71
C SER A 424 12.70 18.07 1.49
N PRO A 425 11.75 17.13 1.57
CA PRO A 425 11.51 16.17 0.51
C PRO A 425 10.84 16.80 -0.72
N ARG A 426 11.14 16.23 -1.88
CA ARG A 426 10.23 16.29 -3.03
C ARG A 426 8.93 15.50 -2.78
N PRO A 427 7.83 15.80 -3.51
CA PRO A 427 6.53 15.17 -3.29
C PRO A 427 6.55 13.63 -3.28
N ILE A 428 7.14 13.00 -4.30
CA ILE A 428 7.37 11.55 -4.33
C ILE A 428 8.81 11.28 -3.89
N PHE A 429 8.98 11.22 -2.58
CA PHE A 429 10.28 11.10 -1.92
C PHE A 429 11.01 9.77 -2.16
N GLN A 430 10.30 8.73 -2.64
CA GLN A 430 10.85 7.42 -3.01
C GLN A 430 11.07 7.34 -4.52
N SER A 431 12.32 7.33 -5.01
CA SER A 431 12.63 7.36 -6.46
C SER A 431 11.94 6.24 -7.26
N TYR A 432 11.90 5.02 -6.71
CA TYR A 432 11.28 3.87 -7.37
C TYR A 432 9.75 3.98 -7.47
N SER A 433 9.13 4.89 -6.70
CA SER A 433 7.68 5.09 -6.61
C SER A 433 7.13 6.16 -7.57
N VAL A 434 7.98 6.75 -8.40
CA VAL A 434 7.60 7.71 -9.45
C VAL A 434 7.04 6.94 -10.66
N PHE A 435 5.83 6.41 -10.52
CA PHE A 435 5.28 5.40 -11.45
C PHE A 435 4.78 5.95 -12.79
N ASN A 436 4.55 7.26 -12.91
CA ASN A 436 3.99 7.86 -14.11
C ASN A 436 4.51 9.29 -14.33
N ARG A 437 4.21 9.84 -15.51
CA ARG A 437 4.64 11.19 -15.92
C ARG A 437 4.17 12.32 -15.01
N GLY A 438 2.94 12.24 -14.47
CA GLY A 438 2.44 13.26 -13.56
C GLY A 438 3.29 13.34 -12.29
N LEU A 439 3.56 12.19 -11.67
CA LEU A 439 4.41 12.10 -10.48
C LEU A 439 5.85 12.56 -10.74
N ALA A 440 6.39 12.27 -11.93
CA ALA A 440 7.72 12.72 -12.32
C ALA A 440 7.78 14.24 -12.51
N GLU A 441 6.71 14.84 -13.05
CA GLU A 441 6.61 16.28 -13.21
C GLU A 441 6.46 16.97 -11.84
N ASP A 442 5.70 16.43 -10.89
CA ASP A 442 5.60 16.96 -9.52
C ASP A 442 6.98 17.08 -8.84
N ASN A 443 7.84 16.05 -8.97
CA ASN A 443 9.21 16.08 -8.46
C ASN A 443 10.11 17.08 -9.20
N LYS A 444 9.95 17.17 -10.53
CA LYS A 444 10.68 18.12 -11.37
C LYS A 444 10.31 19.57 -11.03
N GLU A 445 9.03 19.87 -10.85
CA GLU A 445 8.53 21.18 -10.44
C GLU A 445 9.08 21.58 -9.06
N HIS A 446 9.17 20.64 -8.12
CA HIS A 446 9.79 20.88 -6.81
C HIS A 446 11.25 21.36 -6.95
N LEU A 447 12.05 20.73 -7.82
CA LEU A 447 13.44 21.14 -8.08
C LEU A 447 13.57 22.48 -8.82
N GLN A 448 12.51 22.94 -9.51
CA GLN A 448 12.48 24.26 -10.16
C GLN A 448 11.97 25.35 -9.21
N GLY A 449 11.14 24.97 -8.24
CA GLY A 449 10.47 25.87 -7.31
C GLY A 449 11.38 26.55 -6.28
N LYS A 450 10.76 27.42 -5.48
CA LYS A 450 11.42 28.19 -4.42
C LYS A 450 11.91 27.32 -3.25
N HIS A 451 11.23 26.19 -3.00
CA HIS A 451 11.51 25.28 -1.88
C HIS A 451 12.45 24.12 -2.25
N LYS A 452 13.12 24.18 -3.40
CA LYS A 452 14.13 23.17 -3.77
C LYS A 452 15.23 23.08 -2.71
N PRO A 453 15.72 21.88 -2.37
CA PRO A 453 16.67 21.70 -1.29
C PRO A 453 18.01 22.37 -1.60
N ASP A 454 18.75 22.78 -0.57
CA ASP A 454 20.09 23.33 -0.75
C ASP A 454 21.13 22.24 -1.02
N ASN A 455 20.89 21.04 -0.49
CA ASN A 455 21.73 19.86 -0.63
C ASN A 455 20.92 18.66 -1.11
N ILE A 456 21.55 17.80 -1.90
CA ILE A 456 21.00 16.51 -2.31
C ILE A 456 22.00 15.42 -2.00
N ILE A 457 21.54 14.40 -1.26
CA ILE A 457 22.26 13.15 -1.09
C ILE A 457 21.77 12.19 -2.17
N PHE A 458 22.63 11.82 -3.11
CA PHE A 458 22.24 11.05 -4.29
C PHE A 458 22.85 9.65 -4.27
N LYS A 459 22.03 8.62 -4.52
CA LYS A 459 22.51 7.25 -4.68
C LYS A 459 21.63 6.46 -5.63
N ILE A 460 22.26 5.74 -6.57
CA ILE A 460 21.56 4.92 -7.56
C ILE A 460 21.35 3.51 -6.99
N GLU A 461 20.09 3.19 -6.69
CA GLU A 461 19.67 1.88 -6.12
C GLU A 461 18.32 1.44 -6.72
N PRO A 462 18.25 1.16 -8.03
CA PRO A 462 17.01 0.77 -8.66
C PRO A 462 16.52 -0.59 -8.17
N ILE A 463 15.20 -0.80 -8.25
CA ILE A 463 14.59 -2.10 -7.96
C ILE A 463 14.16 -2.81 -9.25
N ASP A 464 13.86 -4.11 -9.14
CA ASP A 464 13.23 -4.90 -10.20
C ASP A 464 13.96 -4.87 -11.56
N GLN A 465 15.29 -4.75 -11.55
CA GLN A 465 16.13 -4.69 -12.75
C GLN A 465 15.70 -3.58 -13.73
N ARG A 466 15.14 -2.48 -13.23
CA ARG A 466 14.77 -1.31 -14.05
C ARG A 466 16.03 -0.57 -14.54
N ILE A 467 15.90 0.18 -15.63
CA ILE A 467 16.94 1.13 -16.02
C ILE A 467 17.13 2.13 -14.86
N PRO A 468 18.36 2.30 -14.34
CA PRO A 468 18.58 3.12 -13.15
C PRO A 468 18.14 4.59 -13.31
N SER A 469 18.37 5.17 -14.48
CA SER A 469 17.98 6.56 -14.81
C SER A 469 16.48 6.75 -15.00
N MET A 470 15.69 5.67 -15.07
CA MET A 470 14.23 5.75 -15.19
C MET A 470 13.56 6.05 -13.83
N GLU A 471 14.20 5.69 -12.71
CA GLU A 471 13.70 6.03 -11.38
C GLU A 471 13.92 7.52 -11.09
N ASP A 472 12.83 8.29 -11.13
CA ASP A 472 12.85 9.75 -11.03
C ASP A 472 13.74 10.42 -12.11
N GLY A 473 13.69 9.89 -13.34
CA GLY A 473 14.53 10.34 -14.44
C GLY A 473 14.36 11.81 -14.83
N ALA A 474 13.14 12.34 -14.67
CA ALA A 474 12.83 13.74 -14.99
C ALA A 474 13.60 14.74 -14.10
N SER A 475 14.05 14.30 -12.93
CA SER A 475 14.87 15.09 -12.02
C SER A 475 16.33 15.20 -12.47
N TRP A 476 16.87 14.21 -13.19
CA TRP A 476 18.31 14.13 -13.49
C TRP A 476 18.87 15.33 -14.26
N PRO A 477 18.20 15.88 -15.30
CA PRO A 477 18.68 17.09 -15.97
C PRO A 477 18.84 18.27 -15.01
N LEU A 478 17.93 18.44 -14.05
CA LEU A 478 17.99 19.51 -13.05
C LEU A 478 19.08 19.25 -12.02
N LEU A 479 19.31 18.00 -11.60
CA LEU A 479 20.44 17.64 -10.75
C LEU A 479 21.77 18.07 -11.38
N LEU A 480 21.97 17.73 -12.67
CA LEU A 480 23.21 18.03 -13.41
C LEU A 480 23.42 19.54 -13.67
N THR A 481 22.33 20.29 -13.87
CA THR A 481 22.41 21.71 -14.26
C THR A 481 22.34 22.67 -13.07
N THR A 482 21.65 22.30 -11.98
CA THR A 482 21.37 23.15 -10.82
C THR A 482 22.27 22.86 -9.62
N TYR A 483 22.86 21.67 -9.53
CA TYR A 483 23.70 21.26 -8.42
C TYR A 483 25.13 20.91 -8.88
N LEU A 484 26.07 20.87 -7.95
CA LEU A 484 27.46 20.46 -8.15
C LEU A 484 27.87 19.40 -7.13
N PRO A 485 28.63 18.37 -7.54
CA PRO A 485 29.17 17.39 -6.61
C PRO A 485 30.21 18.04 -5.70
N THR A 486 30.14 17.74 -4.41
CA THR A 486 31.09 18.22 -3.40
C THR A 486 32.02 17.11 -2.95
N HIS A 487 31.46 15.97 -2.53
CA HIS A 487 32.21 14.79 -2.10
C HIS A 487 31.35 13.53 -2.24
N SER A 488 31.98 12.36 -2.04
CA SER A 488 31.32 11.06 -2.05
C SER A 488 31.77 10.26 -0.83
N THR A 489 30.83 9.59 -0.16
CA THR A 489 31.11 8.76 1.02
C THR A 489 30.12 7.59 1.03
N ASN A 490 30.59 6.37 1.30
CA ASN A 490 29.75 5.15 1.35
C ASN A 490 28.83 4.98 0.13
N ASN A 491 29.32 5.31 -1.07
CA ASN A 491 28.59 5.27 -2.34
C ASN A 491 27.39 6.25 -2.43
N PHE A 492 27.31 7.23 -1.53
CA PHE A 492 26.43 8.40 -1.64
C PHE A 492 27.22 9.59 -2.19
N LEU A 493 26.63 10.27 -3.18
CA LEU A 493 27.18 11.50 -3.77
C LEU A 493 26.46 12.71 -3.18
N PHE A 494 27.22 13.64 -2.62
CA PHE A 494 26.68 14.87 -2.03
C PHE A 494 26.73 16.00 -3.04
N LEU A 495 25.57 16.53 -3.38
CA LEU A 495 25.38 17.61 -4.32
C LEU A 495 24.97 18.88 -3.58
N ARG A 496 25.58 20.02 -3.92
CA ARG A 496 25.21 21.34 -3.40
C ARG A 496 24.68 22.22 -4.51
N LYS A 497 23.63 22.97 -4.20
CA LYS A 497 23.00 23.91 -5.12
C LYS A 497 23.99 24.99 -5.58
N LYS A 498 23.99 25.29 -6.89
CA LYS A 498 24.77 26.38 -7.48
C LYS A 498 24.23 27.73 -7.02
N THR A 499 25.13 28.71 -6.86
CA THR A 499 24.76 30.12 -6.59
C THR A 499 23.96 30.73 -7.75
N HIS A 500 24.35 30.41 -8.98
CA HIS A 500 23.68 30.85 -10.21
C HIS A 500 23.30 29.63 -11.06
N PRO A 501 22.15 29.00 -10.79
CA PRO A 501 21.72 27.83 -11.56
C PRO A 501 21.22 28.26 -12.95
N HIS A 502 21.64 27.53 -13.98
CA HIS A 502 21.07 27.67 -15.32
C HIS A 502 19.87 26.74 -15.47
N HIS A 503 18.69 27.32 -15.61
CA HIS A 503 17.49 26.57 -15.97
C HIS A 503 17.59 26.12 -17.42
N THR A 504 17.97 24.85 -17.63
CA THR A 504 18.06 24.29 -18.97
C THR A 504 17.02 23.18 -19.11
N ASN A 505 16.05 23.40 -19.99
CA ASN A 505 15.09 22.38 -20.37
C ASN A 505 15.67 21.47 -21.46
N LEU A 506 15.23 20.22 -21.47
CA LEU A 506 15.54 19.29 -22.55
C LEU A 506 14.89 19.77 -23.86
N THR A 507 15.66 19.80 -24.94
CA THR A 507 15.15 20.10 -26.28
C THR A 507 15.01 18.82 -27.10
N LEU A 508 13.95 18.74 -27.90
CA LEU A 508 13.73 17.64 -28.82
C LEU A 508 14.80 17.63 -29.90
N LEU A 509 15.51 16.50 -30.03
CA LEU A 509 16.47 16.25 -31.10
C LEU A 509 15.76 15.62 -32.30
N LYS A 510 15.02 14.53 -32.05
CA LYS A 510 14.32 13.77 -33.08
C LYS A 510 13.17 12.99 -32.46
N ARG A 511 12.12 12.77 -33.25
CA ARG A 511 10.99 11.90 -32.91
C ARG A 511 10.91 10.78 -33.94
N GLU A 512 10.87 9.55 -33.46
CA GLU A 512 10.86 8.36 -34.30
C GLU A 512 9.76 7.39 -33.85
N SER A 513 9.27 6.57 -34.78
CA SER A 513 8.27 5.53 -34.52
C SER A 513 8.83 4.18 -34.96
N HIS A 514 8.73 3.20 -34.09
CA HIS A 514 9.30 1.86 -34.28
C HIS A 514 8.31 0.77 -33.90
N VAL A 515 8.65 -0.46 -34.21
CA VAL A 515 7.91 -1.65 -33.79
C VAL A 515 8.65 -2.47 -32.74
N LEU A 516 7.92 -3.17 -31.89
CA LEU A 516 8.51 -4.08 -30.89
C LEU A 516 9.35 -5.16 -31.58
N GLY A 517 10.53 -5.45 -31.01
CA GLY A 517 11.52 -6.36 -31.58
C GLY A 517 12.45 -5.74 -32.63
N GLU A 518 12.17 -4.53 -33.12
CA GLU A 518 13.07 -3.79 -34.01
C GLU A 518 14.32 -3.33 -33.26
N GLN A 519 15.48 -3.41 -33.92
CA GLN A 519 16.70 -2.77 -33.44
C GLN A 519 16.70 -1.31 -33.88
N VAL A 520 16.71 -0.41 -32.91
CA VAL A 520 16.71 1.05 -33.12
C VAL A 520 18.10 1.60 -32.82
N ASP A 521 18.71 2.26 -33.80
CA ASP A 521 20.00 2.91 -33.63
C ASP A 521 19.86 4.25 -32.90
N ILE A 522 20.78 4.54 -31.98
CA ILE A 522 20.70 5.68 -31.08
C ILE A 522 21.56 6.84 -31.58
N PRO A 523 21.02 8.08 -31.67
CA PRO A 523 21.79 9.25 -32.09
C PRO A 523 23.00 9.53 -31.19
N GLU A 524 24.13 9.86 -31.79
CA GLU A 524 25.34 10.22 -31.05
C GLU A 524 25.23 11.61 -30.42
N LYS A 525 25.04 11.63 -29.09
CA LYS A 525 25.13 12.83 -28.24
C LYS A 525 25.88 12.50 -26.96
N GLN A 526 26.48 13.52 -26.34
CA GLN A 526 27.17 13.35 -25.06
C GLN A 526 26.21 12.85 -23.97
N LEU A 527 25.05 13.49 -23.83
CA LEU A 527 23.96 13.09 -22.96
C LEU A 527 22.69 13.04 -23.80
N LEU A 528 22.16 11.84 -24.00
CA LEU A 528 20.93 11.60 -24.73
C LEU A 528 19.85 11.10 -23.77
N PHE A 529 18.77 11.87 -23.70
CA PHE A 529 17.57 11.52 -22.95
C PHE A 529 16.52 10.96 -23.91
N ALA A 530 15.67 10.08 -23.39
CA ALA A 530 14.56 9.52 -24.14
C ALA A 530 13.24 9.64 -23.36
N GLU A 531 12.16 9.87 -24.09
CA GLU A 531 10.79 9.57 -23.67
C GLU A 531 10.23 8.51 -24.62
N ILE A 532 9.71 7.43 -24.07
CA ILE A 532 9.16 6.31 -24.83
C ILE A 532 7.67 6.24 -24.58
N GLU A 533 6.89 6.41 -25.65
CA GLU A 533 5.44 6.31 -25.62
C GLU A 533 4.98 4.99 -26.23
N LEU A 534 4.75 4.00 -25.36
CA LEU A 534 4.14 2.72 -25.72
C LEU A 534 2.79 2.59 -24.99
N LYS A 535 1.72 2.39 -25.77
CA LYS A 535 0.36 2.28 -25.23
C LYS A 535 -0.06 0.81 -25.14
N PRO A 536 -0.77 0.41 -24.07
CA PRO A 536 -1.41 -0.89 -24.03
C PRO A 536 -2.54 -0.95 -25.07
N THR A 537 -2.88 -2.16 -25.52
CA THR A 537 -4.11 -2.41 -26.28
C THR A 537 -5.33 -2.23 -25.36
N VAL A 538 -6.53 -2.23 -25.92
CA VAL A 538 -7.78 -2.24 -25.11
C VAL A 538 -7.81 -3.46 -24.19
N LEU A 539 -7.44 -4.64 -24.71
CA LEU A 539 -7.33 -5.86 -23.92
C LEU A 539 -6.24 -5.75 -22.85
N GLY A 540 -5.07 -5.20 -23.18
CA GLY A 540 -4.00 -4.97 -22.22
C GLY A 540 -4.40 -4.03 -21.08
N THR A 541 -5.20 -3.01 -21.39
CA THR A 541 -5.77 -2.09 -20.40
C THR A 541 -6.71 -2.82 -19.44
N LEU A 542 -7.62 -3.66 -19.98
CA LEU A 542 -8.51 -4.49 -19.16
C LEU A 542 -7.72 -5.50 -18.30
N THR A 543 -6.69 -6.14 -18.86
CA THR A 543 -5.83 -7.06 -18.11
C THR A 543 -5.06 -6.33 -17.01
N ALA A 544 -4.60 -5.10 -17.24
CA ALA A 544 -3.96 -4.28 -16.22
C ALA A 544 -4.92 -3.85 -15.09
N ILE A 545 -6.22 -3.68 -15.37
CA ILE A 545 -7.24 -3.43 -14.34
C ILE A 545 -7.51 -4.72 -13.55
N LEU A 546 -7.73 -5.85 -14.22
CA LEU A 546 -8.12 -7.10 -13.58
C LEU A 546 -6.96 -7.83 -12.87
N PHE A 547 -5.76 -7.80 -13.43
CA PHE A 547 -4.62 -8.55 -12.89
C PHE A 547 -3.26 -7.84 -13.01
N LYS A 548 -2.49 -8.05 -14.07
CA LYS A 548 -1.22 -7.35 -14.32
C LYS A 548 -0.82 -7.44 -15.80
N PRO A 549 -0.17 -6.41 -16.38
CA PRO A 549 0.26 -6.44 -17.76
C PRO A 549 1.48 -7.36 -17.97
N GLN A 550 1.68 -7.84 -19.20
CA GLN A 550 2.93 -8.48 -19.62
C GLN A 550 4.09 -7.51 -19.42
N GLN A 551 5.19 -7.97 -18.85
CA GLN A 551 6.36 -7.13 -18.62
C GLN A 551 7.05 -6.79 -19.95
N LEU A 552 7.51 -5.55 -20.04
CA LEU A 552 8.35 -5.10 -21.14
C LEU A 552 9.81 -5.17 -20.72
N GLN A 553 10.66 -5.51 -21.69
CA GLN A 553 12.11 -5.52 -21.56
C GLN A 553 12.70 -4.58 -22.59
N ILE A 554 13.81 -3.96 -22.21
CA ILE A 554 14.64 -3.15 -23.09
C ILE A 554 16.06 -3.67 -23.04
N THR A 555 16.58 -3.98 -24.22
CA THR A 555 17.95 -4.46 -24.43
C THR A 555 18.78 -3.32 -24.98
N LEU A 556 19.88 -2.99 -24.33
CA LEU A 556 20.81 -1.93 -24.72
C LEU A 556 22.12 -2.55 -25.21
N LYS A 557 22.54 -2.22 -26.42
CA LYS A 557 23.85 -2.59 -26.96
C LYS A 557 24.81 -1.41 -26.81
N LEU A 558 25.90 -1.60 -26.08
CA LEU A 558 26.85 -0.55 -25.72
C LEU A 558 27.97 -0.38 -26.76
N GLY A 559 28.68 0.75 -26.68
CA GLY A 559 29.81 1.10 -27.54
C GLY A 559 30.91 0.05 -27.57
N ASN A 560 31.16 -0.57 -26.40
CA ASN A 560 32.13 -1.65 -26.21
C ASN A 560 31.64 -3.05 -26.64
N GLY A 561 30.44 -3.16 -27.21
CA GLY A 561 29.86 -4.43 -27.64
C GLY A 561 29.10 -5.21 -26.56
N ALA A 562 29.11 -4.75 -25.30
CA ALA A 562 28.33 -5.39 -24.24
C ALA A 562 26.82 -5.18 -24.45
N THR A 563 26.03 -6.19 -24.08
CA THR A 563 24.57 -6.15 -24.10
C THR A 563 24.04 -6.16 -22.68
N LYS A 564 23.08 -5.27 -22.38
CA LYS A 564 22.43 -5.16 -21.07
C LYS A 564 20.93 -5.27 -21.23
N HIS A 565 20.28 -5.95 -20.30
CA HIS A 565 18.83 -6.16 -20.31
C HIS A 565 18.23 -5.53 -19.05
N TYR A 566 17.18 -4.74 -19.25
CA TYR A 566 16.45 -4.09 -18.16
C TYR A 566 14.95 -4.28 -18.34
N ARG A 567 14.21 -4.22 -17.24
CA ARG A 567 12.76 -4.05 -17.26
C ARG A 567 12.43 -2.62 -17.69
N LEU A 568 11.51 -2.50 -18.63
CA LEU A 568 10.91 -1.23 -19.04
C LEU A 568 9.52 -1.10 -18.40
N VAL A 569 9.25 0.02 -17.76
CA VAL A 569 7.91 0.38 -17.30
C VAL A 569 7.42 1.50 -18.22
N ALA A 570 6.52 1.18 -19.15
CA ALA A 570 6.03 2.10 -20.17
C ALA A 570 5.47 3.40 -19.57
N ASN A 571 4.75 3.33 -18.45
CA ASN A 571 4.23 4.54 -17.80
C ASN A 571 5.31 5.44 -17.20
N MET A 572 6.43 4.87 -16.71
CA MET A 572 7.58 5.65 -16.24
C MET A 572 8.36 6.23 -17.43
N ALA A 573 8.52 5.44 -18.49
CA ALA A 573 9.27 5.80 -19.69
C ALA A 573 8.64 6.96 -20.51
N LYS A 574 7.37 7.30 -20.26
CA LYS A 574 6.74 8.54 -20.77
C LYS A 574 7.37 9.81 -20.23
N SER A 575 8.16 9.72 -19.17
CA SER A 575 8.96 10.80 -18.60
C SER A 575 10.39 10.68 -19.08
N ALA A 576 11.08 11.80 -19.26
CA ALA A 576 12.45 11.79 -19.74
C ALA A 576 13.37 11.03 -18.76
N PHE A 577 14.20 10.13 -19.29
CA PHE A 577 15.28 9.47 -18.56
C PHE A 577 16.55 9.46 -19.42
N LEU A 578 17.72 9.40 -18.78
CA LEU A 578 19.01 9.34 -19.48
C LEU A 578 19.17 7.96 -20.14
N LEU A 579 19.14 7.92 -21.48
CA LEU A 579 19.29 6.69 -22.25
C LEU A 579 20.76 6.39 -22.56
N SER A 580 21.55 7.42 -22.89
CA SER A 580 22.98 7.29 -23.23
C SER A 580 23.79 8.44 -22.64
N PRO A 581 24.95 8.19 -22.00
CA PRO A 581 25.52 6.88 -21.68
C PRO A 581 24.70 6.13 -20.62
N LEU A 582 24.83 4.79 -20.60
CA LEU A 582 24.21 3.96 -19.56
C LEU A 582 24.93 4.15 -18.22
N ILE A 583 24.20 4.60 -17.21
CA ILE A 583 24.68 4.86 -15.85
C ILE A 583 24.10 3.83 -14.88
N GLU A 584 24.96 2.96 -14.34
CA GLU A 584 24.56 1.82 -13.51
C GLU A 584 24.78 2.07 -12.00
N ASN A 585 25.62 3.04 -11.63
CA ASN A 585 25.96 3.31 -10.24
C ASN A 585 26.27 4.80 -9.97
N THR A 586 26.27 5.18 -8.69
CA THR A 586 26.51 6.56 -8.23
C THR A 586 27.87 7.12 -8.69
N GLY A 587 28.91 6.26 -8.76
CA GLY A 587 30.23 6.64 -9.25
C GLY A 587 30.19 7.09 -10.71
N GLU A 588 29.53 6.32 -11.58
CA GLU A 588 29.30 6.66 -12.99
C GLU A 588 28.48 7.95 -13.13
N PHE A 589 27.45 8.14 -12.31
CA PHE A 589 26.69 9.41 -12.30
C PHE A 589 27.59 10.61 -11.99
N SER A 590 28.52 10.48 -11.05
CA SER A 590 29.47 11.57 -10.73
C SER A 590 30.36 11.96 -11.92
N LEU A 591 30.61 11.02 -12.86
CA LEU A 591 31.39 11.29 -14.07
C LEU A 591 30.64 12.14 -15.09
N LEU A 592 29.30 12.21 -15.02
CA LEU A 592 28.50 13.08 -15.90
C LEU A 592 28.82 14.58 -15.72
N TYR A 593 29.33 14.97 -14.55
CA TYR A 593 29.79 16.35 -14.30
C TYR A 593 31.15 16.65 -14.92
N LYS A 594 31.90 15.64 -15.37
CA LYS A 594 33.22 15.79 -15.95
C LYS A 594 33.09 15.76 -17.47
N LYS A 595 33.64 16.78 -18.15
CA LYS A 595 33.80 16.78 -19.62
C LYS A 595 34.96 15.85 -20.03
N ASN A 596 34.84 14.54 -19.78
CA ASN A 596 35.87 13.57 -20.16
C ASN A 596 35.29 12.31 -20.81
N ASN A 597 36.15 11.55 -21.49
CA ASN A 597 35.78 10.38 -22.28
C ASN A 597 35.58 9.10 -21.45
N LYS A 598 35.50 9.18 -20.11
CA LYS A 598 35.44 7.99 -19.25
C LYS A 598 34.15 7.17 -19.43
N LEU A 599 33.11 7.76 -20.02
CA LEU A 599 31.82 7.12 -20.29
C LEU A 599 31.62 6.74 -21.77
N GLU A 600 32.64 6.91 -22.62
CA GLU A 600 32.53 6.59 -24.05
C GLU A 600 32.16 5.13 -24.31
N THR A 601 32.75 4.19 -23.56
CA THR A 601 32.45 2.76 -23.67
C THR A 601 31.03 2.40 -23.23
N LYS A 602 30.38 3.29 -22.45
CA LYS A 602 29.00 3.15 -21.94
C LYS A 602 27.96 3.84 -22.81
N LYS A 603 28.36 4.48 -23.93
CA LYS A 603 27.39 5.00 -24.91
C LYS A 603 26.54 3.86 -25.46
N VAL A 604 25.24 4.06 -25.51
CA VAL A 604 24.29 3.11 -26.12
C VAL A 604 24.31 3.33 -27.64
N LYS A 605 24.58 2.25 -28.40
CA LYS A 605 24.57 2.23 -29.86
C LYS A 605 23.19 1.91 -30.42
N SER A 606 22.54 0.91 -29.84
CA SER A 606 21.19 0.52 -30.25
C SER A 606 20.35 -0.01 -29.09
N VAL A 607 19.04 0.05 -29.26
CA VAL A 607 18.05 -0.45 -28.31
C VAL A 607 17.05 -1.38 -28.99
N VAL A 608 16.58 -2.38 -28.26
CA VAL A 608 15.48 -3.27 -28.69
C VAL A 608 14.48 -3.36 -27.55
N ILE A 609 13.20 -3.11 -27.82
CA ILE A 609 12.11 -3.25 -26.84
C ILE A 609 11.29 -4.49 -27.19
N THR A 610 11.10 -5.39 -26.23
CA THR A 610 10.34 -6.64 -26.39
C THR A 610 9.39 -6.88 -25.22
N THR A 611 8.46 -7.81 -25.40
CA THR A 611 7.65 -8.37 -24.30
C THR A 611 8.35 -9.60 -23.71
N SER A 612 8.15 -9.86 -22.42
CA SER A 612 8.69 -11.07 -21.77
C SER A 612 8.09 -12.38 -22.28
N GLN A 613 6.94 -12.32 -22.96
CA GLN A 613 6.23 -13.46 -23.55
C GLN A 613 6.24 -13.37 -25.08
N ARG A 614 6.24 -14.54 -25.77
CA ARG A 614 6.26 -14.63 -27.24
C ARG A 614 5.03 -14.00 -27.91
N ASN A 615 3.84 -14.14 -27.31
CA ASN A 615 2.60 -13.59 -27.88
C ASN A 615 2.29 -12.23 -27.24
N ASN A 616 2.54 -11.14 -27.97
CA ASN A 616 2.16 -9.80 -27.56
C ASN A 616 0.69 -9.50 -27.94
N TRP A 617 -0.17 -9.42 -26.93
CA TRP A 617 -1.55 -8.95 -27.09
C TRP A 617 -1.91 -7.84 -26.09
N HIS A 618 -1.03 -7.56 -25.13
CA HIS A 618 -1.23 -6.49 -24.14
C HIS A 618 -0.77 -5.12 -24.63
N TRP A 619 0.21 -5.07 -25.53
CA TRP A 619 0.84 -3.83 -25.97
C TRP A 619 0.64 -3.61 -27.46
N ASN A 620 0.44 -2.35 -27.86
CA ASN A 620 0.48 -2.01 -29.27
C ASN A 620 1.85 -2.38 -29.84
N ASN A 621 1.87 -2.85 -31.10
CA ASN A 621 3.14 -3.23 -31.72
C ASN A 621 4.02 -2.02 -32.03
N THR A 622 3.43 -0.83 -32.20
CA THR A 622 4.13 0.42 -32.49
C THR A 622 4.31 1.27 -31.24
N TYR A 623 5.46 1.95 -31.16
CA TYR A 623 5.76 2.93 -30.12
C TYR A 623 6.55 4.11 -30.69
N THR A 624 6.57 5.21 -29.96
CA THR A 624 7.32 6.42 -30.33
C THR A 624 8.46 6.65 -29.35
N ILE A 625 9.63 7.01 -29.85
CA ILE A 625 10.75 7.52 -29.04
C ILE A 625 10.96 9.00 -29.36
N ASN A 626 10.94 9.84 -28.33
CA ASN A 626 11.38 11.22 -28.42
C ASN A 626 12.80 11.32 -27.85
N PHE A 627 13.79 11.50 -28.74
CA PHE A 627 15.17 11.76 -28.33
C PHE A 627 15.33 13.22 -27.97
N LYS A 628 15.92 13.48 -26.80
CA LYS A 628 16.14 14.83 -26.27
C LYS A 628 17.59 14.99 -25.80
N HIS A 629 18.05 16.23 -25.78
CA HIS A 629 19.35 16.57 -25.23
C HIS A 629 19.30 17.86 -24.41
N ILE A 630 20.33 18.08 -23.60
CA ILE A 630 20.59 19.38 -22.97
C ILE A 630 21.30 20.24 -24.03
N PRO A 631 20.78 21.42 -24.41
CA PRO A 631 21.47 22.37 -25.28
C PRO A 631 22.89 22.68 -24.79
N ALA A 632 23.82 22.82 -25.73
CA ALA A 632 25.16 23.32 -25.41
C ALA A 632 25.08 24.80 -25.02
N HIS A 633 25.81 25.17 -23.97
CA HIS A 633 26.09 26.57 -23.60
C HIS A 633 27.43 26.99 -24.14
#